data_AF-A0A920K2G5-F1
#
_entry.id   AF-A0A920K2G5-F1
#
_cell.length_a   1.000
_cell.length_b   1.000
_cell.length_c   1.000
_cell.angle_alpha   90.00
_cell.angle_beta   90.00
_cell.angle_gamma   90.00
#
_symmetry.space_group_name_H-M   'P 1'
#
loop_
_entity.id
_entity.type
_entity.pdbx_description
1 polymer ?
#
loop_
_entity_poly.entity_id
_entity_poly.type
_entity_poly.pdbx_seq_one_letter_code
_entity_poly.pdbx_strand_id
1 'polypeptide(L)'
;MKKIIFIFLISMTTSSIVANQDMYEKKYECLTEARVSGLFQFERKFLKDTEFFPDKTTLNFTENYTLLTEMENTKENKFVAKYQFNCKNEEKINSIICRPVDDNNTYNIVLSLESLRYRKTLITNYWLFGKGNEVDYVHIAHGYCYDID
;
A
#
# COMPACT_ATOMS: atom_id res chain seq x y z
N MET A 1 56.06 -43.53 22.53
CA MET A 1 55.54 -42.15 22.52
C MET A 1 55.28 -41.70 21.09
N LYS A 2 54.22 -40.89 20.88
CA LYS A 2 53.73 -40.29 19.63
C LYS A 2 52.90 -41.20 18.70
N LYS A 3 51.61 -41.34 19.03
CA LYS A 3 50.55 -41.60 18.05
C LYS A 3 50.17 -40.26 17.43
N ILE A 4 50.42 -40.07 16.14
CA ILE A 4 49.94 -38.90 15.38
C ILE A 4 48.63 -39.33 14.75
N ILE A 5 47.52 -38.84 15.30
CA ILE A 5 46.18 -39.04 14.75
C ILE A 5 45.98 -37.93 13.70
N PHE A 6 45.91 -38.33 12.43
CA PHE A 6 45.51 -37.46 11.33
C PHE A 6 44.00 -37.23 11.43
N ILE A 7 43.59 -36.01 11.82
CA ILE A 7 42.19 -35.60 11.79
C ILE A 7 41.93 -34.99 10.41
N PHE A 8 41.25 -35.75 9.55
CA PHE A 8 40.63 -35.23 8.33
C PHE A 8 39.39 -34.43 8.74
N LEU A 9 39.50 -33.10 8.80
CA LEU A 9 38.34 -32.21 8.84
C LEU A 9 37.78 -32.11 7.41
N ILE A 10 36.75 -32.91 7.14
CA ILE A 10 35.88 -32.71 5.98
C ILE A 10 35.07 -31.44 6.31
N SER A 11 35.50 -30.32 5.73
CA SER A 11 34.72 -29.10 5.71
C SER A 11 33.47 -29.35 4.85
N MET A 12 32.39 -29.82 5.47
CA MET A 12 31.08 -29.63 4.90
C MET A 12 30.73 -28.15 5.07
N THR A 13 31.09 -27.34 4.09
CA THR A 13 30.39 -26.09 3.85
C THR A 13 28.96 -26.47 3.47
N THR A 14 28.08 -26.61 4.46
CA THR A 14 26.66 -26.53 4.21
C THR A 14 26.42 -25.14 3.66
N SER A 15 26.34 -25.04 2.35
CA SER A 15 25.75 -23.91 1.66
C SER A 15 24.37 -23.73 2.28
N SER A 16 24.26 -22.79 3.22
CA SER A 16 23.00 -22.18 3.57
C SER A 16 22.55 -21.45 2.31
N ILE A 17 21.90 -22.19 1.42
CA ILE A 17 20.93 -21.65 0.49
C ILE A 17 19.91 -21.00 1.43
N VAL A 18 20.09 -19.71 1.67
CA VAL A 18 19.01 -18.86 2.11
C VAL A 18 18.00 -19.00 0.98
N ALA A 19 17.06 -19.91 1.16
CA ALA A 19 15.83 -19.85 0.42
C ALA A 19 15.27 -18.46 0.75
N ASN A 20 15.47 -17.51 -0.15
CA ASN A 20 14.43 -16.54 -0.40
C ASN A 20 13.21 -17.41 -0.75
N GLN A 21 12.42 -17.76 0.27
CA GLN A 21 11.03 -18.00 0.04
C GLN A 21 10.56 -16.71 -0.60
N ASP A 22 10.35 -16.74 -1.91
CA ASP A 22 9.50 -15.77 -2.59
C ASP A 22 8.21 -15.75 -1.78
N MET A 23 8.12 -14.78 -0.87
CA MET A 23 6.94 -14.52 -0.08
C MET A 23 5.88 -14.21 -1.13
N TYR A 24 4.84 -15.03 -1.23
CA TYR A 24 3.90 -14.95 -2.34
C TYR A 24 3.21 -13.58 -2.30
N GLU A 25 3.64 -12.67 -3.18
CA GLU A 25 3.07 -11.35 -3.32
C GLU A 25 1.86 -11.42 -4.24
N LYS A 26 0.74 -10.82 -3.82
CA LYS A 26 -0.43 -10.64 -4.69
C LYS A 26 -0.47 -9.21 -5.23
N LYS A 27 -0.50 -9.02 -6.54
CA LYS A 27 -0.36 -7.73 -7.21
C LYS A 27 -1.62 -7.40 -7.99
N TYR A 28 -2.07 -6.16 -7.77
CA TYR A 28 -3.18 -5.58 -8.52
C TYR A 28 -2.74 -4.31 -9.20
N GLU A 29 -3.10 -4.19 -10.47
CA GLU A 29 -2.98 -2.94 -11.20
C GLU A 29 -4.31 -2.20 -11.19
N CYS A 30 -4.30 -0.97 -10.68
CA CYS A 30 -5.48 -0.16 -10.43
C CYS A 30 -5.49 1.11 -11.29
N LEU A 31 -6.63 1.35 -11.94
CA LEU A 31 -6.90 2.51 -12.79
C LEU A 31 -7.95 3.40 -12.13
N THR A 32 -7.63 4.69 -12.02
CA THR A 32 -8.56 5.69 -11.44
C THR A 32 -9.63 6.07 -12.45
N GLU A 33 -10.91 5.93 -12.08
CA GLU A 33 -12.03 6.37 -12.93
C GLU A 33 -12.49 7.78 -12.57
N ALA A 34 -12.68 8.05 -11.27
CA ALA A 34 -13.07 9.36 -10.80
C ALA A 34 -12.36 9.72 -9.50
N ARG A 35 -12.16 11.03 -9.33
CA ARG A 35 -11.49 11.62 -8.18
C ARG A 35 -12.10 12.96 -7.83
N VAL A 36 -12.14 13.26 -6.54
CA VAL A 36 -12.51 14.56 -6.00
C VAL A 36 -11.51 14.93 -4.92
N SER A 37 -11.04 16.16 -5.00
CA SER A 37 -10.18 16.76 -3.99
C SER A 37 -10.73 18.12 -3.59
N GLY A 38 -10.52 18.49 -2.33
CA GLY A 38 -10.96 19.78 -1.82
C GLY A 38 -10.03 20.29 -0.73
N LEU A 39 -9.76 21.59 -0.77
CA LEU A 39 -9.09 22.31 0.29
C LEU A 39 -10.14 23.06 1.13
N PHE A 40 -10.02 23.01 2.44
CA PHE A 40 -10.83 23.82 3.34
C PHE A 40 -9.91 24.80 4.05
N GLN A 41 -10.27 26.08 4.02
CA GLN A 41 -9.54 27.11 4.73
C GLN A 41 -10.53 28.09 5.36
N PHE A 42 -10.40 28.38 6.66
CA PHE A 42 -11.28 29.32 7.39
C PHE A 42 -12.79 29.05 7.21
N GLU A 43 -13.25 27.81 7.44
CA GLU A 43 -14.66 27.40 7.25
C GLU A 43 -15.19 27.59 5.80
N ARG A 44 -14.35 28.01 4.85
CA ARG A 44 -14.69 28.14 3.43
C ARG A 44 -14.16 26.95 2.66
N LYS A 45 -15.04 26.39 1.83
CA LYS A 45 -14.75 25.28 0.92
C LYS A 45 -14.11 25.81 -0.35
N PHE A 46 -12.84 25.48 -0.56
CA PHE A 46 -12.14 25.67 -1.83
C PHE A 46 -12.06 24.31 -2.53
N LEU A 47 -13.06 24.01 -3.36
CA LEU A 47 -12.90 22.92 -4.31
C LEU A 47 -11.81 23.33 -5.28
N LYS A 48 -10.66 22.67 -5.21
CA LYS A 48 -9.63 22.76 -6.23
C LYS A 48 -9.57 21.38 -6.86
N ASP A 49 -9.66 21.35 -8.18
CA ASP A 49 -9.36 20.15 -8.97
C ASP A 49 -7.86 19.85 -8.82
N THR A 50 -7.42 19.35 -7.66
CA THR A 50 -6.01 19.01 -7.46
C THR A 50 -5.72 17.68 -8.14
N GLU A 51 -4.83 17.77 -9.13
CA GLU A 51 -4.32 16.70 -10.00
C GLU A 51 -3.42 15.68 -9.28
N PHE A 52 -3.50 15.56 -7.95
CA PHE A 52 -2.57 14.74 -7.18
C PHE A 52 -3.07 13.30 -7.01
N PHE A 53 -3.41 12.65 -8.12
CA PHE A 53 -3.66 11.21 -8.12
C PHE A 53 -2.99 10.58 -9.33
N PRO A 54 -2.13 9.57 -9.14
CA PRO A 54 -1.56 8.82 -10.25
C PRO A 54 -2.69 8.15 -11.04
N ASP A 55 -2.62 8.22 -12.37
CA ASP A 55 -3.60 7.61 -13.26
C ASP A 55 -3.58 6.07 -13.16
N LYS A 56 -2.41 5.52 -12.83
CA LYS A 56 -2.15 4.09 -12.65
C LYS A 56 -1.37 3.84 -11.36
N THR A 57 -1.85 2.90 -10.55
CA THR A 57 -1.21 2.48 -9.30
C THR A 57 -1.12 0.96 -9.23
N THR A 58 0.00 0.43 -8.77
CA THR A 58 0.12 -1.00 -8.44
C THR A 58 0.04 -1.18 -6.93
N LEU A 59 -0.85 -2.07 -6.50
CA LEU A 59 -1.02 -2.50 -5.11
C LEU A 59 -0.36 -3.86 -4.95
N ASN A 60 0.73 -3.94 -4.17
CA ASN A 60 1.42 -5.20 -3.87
C ASN A 60 1.09 -5.63 -2.44
N PHE A 61 0.36 -6.72 -2.30
CA PHE A 61 0.00 -7.31 -1.03
C PHE A 61 0.97 -8.42 -0.66
N THR A 62 1.34 -8.48 0.62
CA THR A 62 2.02 -9.64 1.21
C THR A 62 1.03 -10.76 1.50
N GLU A 63 1.55 -11.96 1.81
CA GLU A 63 0.74 -13.14 2.12
C GLU A 63 -0.44 -12.84 3.07
N ASN A 64 -1.62 -13.31 2.67
CA ASN A 64 -2.92 -13.10 3.33
C ASN A 64 -3.42 -11.64 3.41
N TYR A 65 -3.00 -10.77 2.50
CA TYR A 65 -3.47 -9.36 2.45
C TYR A 65 -3.23 -8.60 3.75
N THR A 66 -2.10 -8.86 4.40
CA THR A 66 -1.75 -8.31 5.72
C THR A 66 -1.03 -6.97 5.62
N LEU A 67 -0.12 -6.85 4.66
CA LEU A 67 0.56 -5.60 4.33
C LEU A 67 0.32 -5.26 2.87
N LEU A 68 0.31 -3.96 2.59
CA LEU A 68 0.24 -3.41 1.25
C LEU A 68 1.37 -2.41 1.05
N THR A 69 2.06 -2.52 -0.09
CA THR A 69 2.93 -1.47 -0.60
C THR A 69 2.34 -0.92 -1.90
N GLU A 70 2.40 0.41 -2.03
CA GLU A 70 1.86 1.10 -3.19
C GLU A 70 2.99 1.63 -4.08
N MET A 71 2.92 1.31 -5.38
CA MET A 71 3.81 1.85 -6.41
C MET A 71 3.00 2.75 -7.36
N GLU A 72 3.31 4.04 -7.35
CA GLU A 72 2.67 5.01 -8.25
C GLU A 72 3.44 5.08 -9.59
N ASN A 73 2.72 5.07 -10.72
CA ASN A 73 3.33 5.41 -12.00
C ASN A 73 3.29 6.94 -12.20
N THR A 74 4.44 7.59 -12.13
CA THR A 74 4.57 9.01 -12.52
C THR A 74 4.68 9.12 -14.04
N LYS A 75 4.39 10.29 -14.63
CA LYS A 75 4.56 10.54 -16.08
C LYS A 75 6.01 10.26 -16.59
N GLU A 76 6.96 10.07 -15.68
CA GLU A 76 8.38 9.73 -15.95
C GLU A 76 8.73 8.24 -15.74
N ASN A 77 7.74 7.33 -15.59
CA ASN A 77 7.95 5.87 -15.43
C ASN A 77 8.87 5.46 -14.26
N LYS A 78 9.03 6.29 -13.23
CA LYS A 78 9.74 5.91 -12.00
C LYS A 78 8.74 5.37 -10.99
N PHE A 79 8.82 4.07 -10.74
CA PHE A 79 8.08 3.41 -9.66
C PHE A 79 8.83 3.62 -8.33
N VAL A 80 8.26 4.42 -7.43
CA VAL A 80 8.79 4.59 -6.07
C VAL A 80 7.74 4.04 -5.11
N ALA A 81 8.12 3.06 -4.28
CA ALA A 81 7.26 2.59 -3.20
C ALA A 81 7.08 3.73 -2.19
N LYS A 82 5.89 4.32 -2.15
CA LYS A 82 5.67 5.59 -1.45
C LYS A 82 5.07 5.41 -0.07
N TYR A 83 4.27 4.36 0.12
CA TYR A 83 3.49 4.15 1.33
C TYR A 83 3.37 2.66 1.69
N GLN A 84 3.35 2.40 3.00
CA GLN A 84 3.07 1.09 3.59
C GLN A 84 1.76 1.13 4.37
N PHE A 85 0.97 0.06 4.28
CA PHE A 85 -0.32 -0.04 4.93
C PHE A 85 -0.48 -1.36 5.68
N ASN A 86 -1.11 -1.30 6.85
CA ASN A 86 -1.63 -2.46 7.57
C ASN A 86 -3.05 -2.76 7.08
N CYS A 87 -3.26 -3.98 6.63
CA CYS A 87 -4.49 -4.42 5.99
C CYS A 87 -5.21 -5.45 6.85
N LYS A 88 -6.54 -5.47 6.72
CA LYS A 88 -7.42 -6.48 7.30
C LYS A 88 -8.41 -6.95 6.25
N ASN A 89 -8.57 -8.25 6.13
CA ASN A 89 -9.62 -8.83 5.33
C ASN A 89 -10.95 -8.76 6.11
N GLU A 90 -11.95 -8.12 5.53
CA GLU A 90 -13.32 -8.08 6.04
C GLU A 90 -14.17 -9.07 5.21
N GLU A 91 -14.20 -10.32 5.69
CA GLU A 91 -14.85 -11.43 5.00
C GLU A 91 -16.35 -11.19 4.73
N LYS A 92 -17.03 -10.45 5.62
CA LYS A 92 -18.46 -10.16 5.51
C LYS A 92 -18.83 -9.40 4.23
N ILE A 93 -17.91 -8.58 3.72
CA ILE A 93 -18.11 -7.78 2.50
C ILE A 93 -17.06 -8.11 1.43
N ASN A 94 -16.35 -9.22 1.59
CA ASN A 94 -15.29 -9.70 0.70
C ASN A 94 -14.34 -8.55 0.25
N SER A 95 -13.85 -7.79 1.23
CA SER A 95 -13.05 -6.59 0.96
C SER A 95 -11.84 -6.50 1.89
N ILE A 96 -10.74 -5.97 1.37
CA ILE A 96 -9.53 -5.67 2.12
C ILE A 96 -9.56 -4.20 2.49
N ILE A 97 -9.37 -3.90 3.78
CA ILE A 97 -9.31 -2.55 4.31
C ILE A 97 -7.89 -2.29 4.82
N CYS A 98 -7.18 -1.40 4.15
CA CYS A 98 -5.81 -1.01 4.45
C CYS A 98 -5.77 0.40 5.03
N ARG A 99 -5.04 0.53 6.14
CA ARG A 99 -4.77 1.80 6.83
C ARG A 99 -3.27 2.08 6.81
N PRO A 100 -2.85 3.33 6.66
CA PRO A 100 -1.43 3.66 6.67
C PRO A 100 -0.77 3.23 7.98
N VAL A 101 0.48 2.79 7.90
CA VAL A 101 1.30 2.46 9.08
C VAL A 101 1.72 3.72 9.83
N ASP A 102 2.00 4.81 9.10
CA ASP A 102 2.42 6.08 9.66
C ASP A 102 1.23 7.04 9.91
N ASP A 103 1.30 7.82 10.99
CA ASP A 103 0.29 8.84 11.37
C ASP A 103 0.27 10.07 10.43
N ASN A 104 1.12 10.10 9.41
CA ASN A 104 1.21 11.22 8.47
C ASN A 104 0.08 11.17 7.44
N ASN A 105 -1.02 11.89 7.65
CA ASN A 105 -1.99 12.32 6.61
C ASN A 105 -2.13 11.39 5.38
N THR A 106 -2.31 10.09 5.59
CA THR A 106 -2.28 9.11 4.50
C THR A 106 -3.67 8.51 4.30
N TYR A 107 -3.97 8.19 3.06
CA TYR A 107 -5.24 7.68 2.58
C TYR A 107 -5.50 6.27 3.14
N ASN A 108 -6.76 5.96 3.46
CA ASN A 108 -7.20 4.57 3.60
C ASN A 108 -7.49 3.99 2.22
N ILE A 109 -7.21 2.69 2.05
CA ILE A 109 -7.49 1.95 0.82
C ILE A 109 -8.50 0.86 1.15
N VAL A 110 -9.57 0.77 0.36
CA VAL A 110 -10.51 -0.35 0.40
C VAL A 110 -10.53 -1.00 -0.97
N LEU A 111 -10.30 -2.30 -1.04
CA LEU A 111 -10.34 -3.11 -2.26
C LEU A 111 -11.37 -4.23 -2.09
N SER A 112 -12.40 -4.26 -2.95
CA SER A 112 -13.32 -5.40 -3.05
C SER A 112 -12.67 -6.50 -3.87
N LEU A 113 -12.57 -7.72 -3.32
CA LEU A 113 -12.01 -8.87 -4.03
C LEU A 113 -12.98 -9.46 -5.05
N GLU A 114 -14.29 -9.25 -4.88
CA GLU A 114 -15.32 -9.73 -5.81
C GLU A 114 -15.41 -8.85 -7.06
N SER A 115 -15.54 -7.54 -6.86
CA SER A 115 -15.77 -6.59 -7.96
C SER A 115 -14.49 -5.96 -8.50
N LEU A 116 -13.36 -6.18 -7.81
CA LEU A 116 -12.09 -5.51 -8.04
C LEU A 116 -12.20 -3.98 -8.04
N ARG A 117 -13.24 -3.43 -7.40
CA ARG A 117 -13.39 -2.00 -7.19
C ARG A 117 -12.51 -1.57 -6.03
N TYR A 118 -11.79 -0.48 -6.21
CA TYR A 118 -11.01 0.12 -5.15
C TYR A 118 -11.45 1.55 -4.85
N ARG A 119 -11.24 1.97 -3.60
CA ARG A 119 -11.45 3.33 -3.14
C ARG A 119 -10.26 3.77 -2.29
N LYS A 120 -9.70 4.94 -2.60
CA LYS A 120 -8.74 5.67 -1.76
C LYS A 120 -9.44 6.83 -1.09
N THR A 121 -9.20 7.02 0.20
CA THR A 121 -9.88 8.05 0.98
C THR A 121 -8.94 8.63 2.03
N LEU A 122 -8.54 9.89 1.86
CA LEU A 122 -7.95 10.69 2.92
C LEU A 122 -9.01 11.67 3.41
N ILE A 123 -9.40 11.46 4.67
CA ILE A 123 -10.28 12.35 5.41
C ILE A 123 -9.55 12.65 6.71
N THR A 124 -9.31 13.92 6.96
CA THR A 124 -8.62 14.41 8.14
C THR A 124 -9.58 14.56 9.33
N ASN A 125 -9.00 14.75 10.52
CA ASN A 125 -9.76 14.93 11.77
C ASN A 125 -10.63 16.20 11.77
N TYR A 126 -10.31 17.22 10.98
CA TYR A 126 -11.15 18.42 10.90
C TYR A 126 -12.48 18.12 10.20
N TRP A 127 -12.47 17.35 9.11
CA TRP A 127 -13.72 16.92 8.47
C TRP A 127 -14.61 16.07 9.39
N LEU A 128 -14.01 15.14 10.15
CA LEU A 128 -14.77 14.22 11.01
C LEU A 128 -15.21 14.86 12.34
N PHE A 129 -14.37 15.72 12.92
CA PHE A 129 -14.51 16.17 14.31
C PHE A 129 -14.41 17.69 14.50
N GLY A 130 -14.22 18.46 13.43
CA GLY A 130 -14.01 19.92 13.51
C GLY A 130 -12.69 20.32 14.18
N LYS A 131 -11.74 19.39 14.33
CA LYS A 131 -10.44 19.60 15.01
C LYS A 131 -9.29 19.57 14.01
N GLY A 132 -8.69 20.73 13.71
CA GLY A 132 -7.51 20.84 12.86
C GLY A 132 -7.00 22.27 12.70
N ASN A 133 -5.88 22.43 12.01
CA ASN A 133 -5.30 23.74 11.69
C ASN A 133 -6.06 24.43 10.54
N GLU A 134 -5.74 25.70 10.30
CA GLU A 134 -6.38 26.64 9.37
C GLU A 134 -6.60 26.14 7.93
N VAL A 135 -5.86 25.11 7.49
CA VAL A 135 -5.87 24.52 6.14
C VAL A 135 -6.05 23.00 6.24
N ASP A 136 -7.04 22.45 5.52
CA ASP A 136 -7.41 21.04 5.60
C ASP A 136 -7.75 20.43 4.22
N TYR A 137 -7.63 19.10 4.10
CA TYR A 137 -7.72 18.38 2.82
C TYR A 137 -8.69 17.19 2.88
N VAL A 138 -9.56 17.09 1.87
CA VAL A 138 -10.34 15.88 1.60
C VAL A 138 -9.97 15.37 0.23
N HIS A 139 -9.68 14.07 0.14
CA HIS A 139 -9.36 13.43 -1.12
C HIS A 139 -10.02 12.06 -1.20
N ILE A 140 -10.78 11.85 -2.28
CA ILE A 140 -11.48 10.61 -2.55
C ILE A 140 -11.20 10.23 -4.01
N ALA A 141 -10.73 9.00 -4.22
CA ALA A 141 -10.61 8.42 -5.55
C ALA A 141 -11.27 7.05 -5.58
N HIS A 142 -11.88 6.70 -6.71
CA HIS A 142 -12.38 5.36 -6.96
C HIS A 142 -12.03 4.89 -8.36
N GLY A 143 -11.99 3.59 -8.53
CA GLY A 143 -11.75 2.97 -9.82
C GLY A 143 -11.87 1.47 -9.75
N TYR A 144 -11.16 0.80 -10.65
CA TYR A 144 -11.11 -0.65 -10.73
C TYR A 144 -9.67 -1.11 -10.79
N CYS A 145 -9.46 -2.34 -10.33
CA CYS A 145 -8.20 -3.04 -10.41
C CYS A 145 -8.36 -4.32 -11.23
N TYR A 146 -7.24 -4.88 -11.65
CA TYR A 146 -7.17 -6.22 -12.18
C TYR A 146 -5.95 -6.92 -11.60
N ASP A 147 -6.10 -8.23 -11.43
CA ASP A 147 -5.04 -9.13 -11.01
C ASP A 147 -3.98 -9.21 -12.11
N ILE A 148 -2.71 -9.05 -11.75
CA ILE A 148 -1.58 -9.07 -12.68
C ILE A 148 -0.54 -10.15 -12.36
N ASP A 149 -0.85 -11.05 -11.42
CA ASP A 149 -0.04 -12.25 -11.18
C ASP A 149 -0.55 -13.48 -11.95
#